data_AF-A0A0L7QQU5-F1
#
_entry.id   AF-A0A0L7QQU5-F1
#
_cell.length_a   1.000
_cell.length_b   1.000
_cell.length_c   1.000
_cell.angle_alpha   90.00
_cell.angle_beta   90.00
_cell.angle_gamma   90.00
#
_symmetry.space_group_name_H-M   'P 1'
#
loop_
_entity.id
_entity.type
_entity.pdbx_description
1 polymer ?
#
loop_
_entity_poly.entity_id
_entity_poly.type
_entity_poly.pdbx_seq_one_letter_code
_entity_poly.pdbx_strand_id
1 'polypeptide(L)' 'MHLKECPPSSEWCIKYVSEGSTVRDCVPSCVEKEAWSTRTYCCQQDGCNSAPTFASSSSLAVLAITMSVLLVFRG' A
#
# COMPACT_ATOMS: atom_id res chain seq x y z
N MET A 1 -3.21 -6.41 9.51
CA MET A 1 -2.85 -6.35 10.94
C MET A 1 -3.46 -5.11 11.54
N HIS A 2 -3.84 -5.11 12.82
CA HIS A 2 -4.34 -3.90 13.49
C HIS A 2 -3.28 -3.40 14.48
N LEU A 3 -2.93 -2.12 14.41
CA LEU A 3 -2.02 -1.45 15.36
C LEU A 3 -2.50 -1.57 16.79
N LYS A 4 -3.81 -1.58 17.03
CA LYS A 4 -4.38 -1.79 18.38
C LYS A 4 -4.01 -3.14 19.02
N GLU A 5 -3.63 -4.12 18.21
CA GLU A 5 -3.21 -5.47 18.63
C GLU A 5 -1.67 -5.58 18.72
N CYS A 6 -0.95 -4.53 18.33
CA CYS A 6 0.51 -4.47 18.32
C CYS A 6 1.04 -3.93 19.65
N PRO A 7 2.34 -4.12 19.94
CA PRO A 7 2.97 -3.52 21.11
C PRO A 7 2.71 -2.00 21.15
N PRO A 8 2.51 -1.39 22.32
CA PRO A 8 2.21 0.04 22.43
C PRO A 8 3.34 0.95 21.92
N SER A 9 4.54 0.41 21.76
CA SER A 9 5.68 1.09 21.14
C SER A 9 5.62 1.12 19.60
N SER A 10 4.72 0.36 18.97
CA SER A 10 4.65 0.23 17.52
C SER A 10 3.72 1.29 16.92
N GLU A 11 4.27 2.14 16.07
CA GLU A 11 3.54 3.21 15.38
C GLU A 11 3.25 2.88 13.90
N TRP A 12 3.88 1.81 13.37
CA TRP A 12 3.86 1.49 11.95
C TRP A 12 3.46 0.04 11.70
N CYS A 13 2.57 -0.16 10.73
CA CYS A 13 2.36 -1.42 10.06
C CYS A 13 3.32 -1.56 8.89
N ILE A 14 3.93 -2.74 8.74
CA ILE A 14 4.91 -3.02 7.69
C ILE A 14 4.50 -4.22 6.86
N LYS A 15 4.92 -4.20 5.59
CA LYS A 15 4.78 -5.31 4.66
C LYS A 15 6.08 -5.51 3.90
N TYR A 16 6.71 -6.65 4.09
CA TYR A 16 7.83 -7.11 3.29
C TYR A 16 7.31 -8.01 2.18
N VAL A 17 7.61 -7.67 0.93
CA VAL A 17 7.28 -8.49 -0.24
C VAL A 17 8.60 -8.93 -0.84
N SER A 18 8.78 -10.24 -1.02
CA SER A 18 9.90 -10.86 -1.73
C SER A 18 9.36 -11.84 -2.75
N GLU A 19 10.23 -12.44 -3.57
CA GLU A 19 9.79 -13.44 -4.55
C GLU A 19 9.12 -14.63 -3.85
N GLY A 20 7.80 -14.78 -4.03
CA GLY A 20 7.02 -15.87 -3.48
C GLY A 20 6.61 -15.74 -2.00
N SER A 21 6.99 -14.65 -1.30
CA SER A 21 6.64 -14.47 0.11
C SER A 21 6.22 -13.05 0.45
N THR A 22 5.23 -12.93 1.33
CA THR A 22 4.81 -11.67 1.93
C THR A 22 4.75 -11.82 3.45
N VAL A 23 5.52 -11.00 4.15
CA VAL A 23 5.54 -10.95 5.62
C VAL A 23 4.95 -9.61 6.06
N ARG A 24 4.17 -9.62 7.13
CA ARG A 24 3.51 -8.44 7.70
C ARG A 24 3.91 -8.37 9.16
N ASP A 25 4.15 -7.15 9.67
CA ASP A 25 4.45 -6.93 11.09
C ASP A 25 4.07 -5.49 11.55
N CYS A 26 4.31 -5.19 12.82
CA CYS A 26 4.20 -3.87 13.44
C CYS A 26 5.52 -3.45 14.11
N VAL A 27 6.01 -2.25 13.83
CA VAL A 27 7.31 -1.76 14.36
C VAL A 27 7.22 -0.32 14.86
N PRO A 28 8.12 0.09 15.78
CA PRO A 28 8.21 1.48 16.27
C PRO A 28 8.59 2.48 15.18
N SER A 29 9.40 2.08 14.19
CA SER A 29 9.83 2.95 13.10
C SER A 29 9.95 2.16 11.81
N CYS A 30 9.52 2.73 10.69
CA CYS A 30 9.61 2.07 9.38
C CYS A 30 10.25 2.99 8.34
N VAL A 31 11.07 2.39 7.46
CA VAL A 31 11.66 3.04 6.29
C VAL A 31 11.42 2.14 5.09
N GLU A 32 10.80 2.69 4.05
CA GLU A 32 10.59 1.98 2.79
C GLU A 32 11.92 1.74 2.08
N LYS A 33 12.09 0.52 1.57
CA LYS A 33 13.33 0.07 0.92
C LYS A 33 12.99 -0.90 -0.19
N GLU A 34 13.78 -0.86 -1.26
CA GLU A 34 13.71 -1.79 -2.37
C GLU A 34 15.13 -2.32 -2.67
N ALA A 35 15.30 -3.64 -2.62
CA ALA A 35 16.58 -4.30 -2.89
C ALA A 35 16.35 -5.75 -3.34
N TRP A 36 17.02 -6.21 -4.40
CA TRP A 36 17.04 -7.61 -4.85
C TRP A 36 15.64 -8.28 -4.88
N SER A 37 14.67 -7.66 -5.56
CA SER A 37 13.26 -8.13 -5.61
C SER A 37 12.52 -8.16 -4.28
N THR A 38 13.08 -7.57 -3.23
CA THR A 38 12.42 -7.36 -1.95
C THR A 38 12.02 -5.90 -1.79
N ARG A 39 10.76 -5.65 -1.42
CA ARG A 39 10.24 -4.30 -1.14
C ARG A 39 9.57 -4.23 0.22
N THR A 40 9.91 -3.20 0.98
CA THR A 40 9.32 -2.87 2.28
C THR A 40 8.35 -1.72 2.13
N TYR A 41 7.12 -1.89 2.60
CA TYR A 41 6.08 -0.86 2.61
C TYR A 41 5.72 -0.49 4.05
N CYS A 42 5.52 0.81 4.29
CA CYS A 42 5.21 1.37 5.60
C CYS A 42 3.86 2.08 5.57
N CYS A 43 3.02 1.89 6.59
CA CYS A 43 1.76 2.64 6.74
C CYS A 43 1.32 2.69 8.21
N GLN A 44 0.44 3.63 8.55
CA GLN A 44 0.05 3.91 9.95
C GLN A 44 -1.44 3.69 10.22
N GLN A 45 -2.22 3.30 9.23
CA GLN A 45 -3.64 3.02 9.42
C GLN A 45 -3.85 1.57 9.84
N ASP A 46 -4.79 1.33 10.76
CA ASP A 46 -5.19 -0.03 11.10
C ASP A 46 -5.54 -0.84 9.84
N GLY A 47 -4.94 -2.01 9.68
CA GLY A 47 -5.22 -2.91 8.55
C GLY A 47 -4.53 -2.55 7.24
N CYS A 48 -3.78 -1.45 7.14
CA CYS A 48 -3.25 -0.94 5.86
C CYS A 48 -2.29 -1.92 5.15
N ASN A 49 -1.49 -2.66 5.91
CA ASN A 49 -0.58 -3.67 5.36
C ASN A 49 -1.29 -4.93 4.85
N SER A 50 -2.63 -5.00 4.99
CA SER A 50 -3.44 -6.12 4.51
C SER A 50 -3.80 -6.04 3.02
N ALA A 51 -3.82 -4.83 2.44
CA ALA A 51 -4.21 -4.62 1.06
C ALA A 51 -3.19 -5.25 0.09
N PRO A 52 -3.65 -5.85 -1.02
CA PRO A 52 -2.78 -6.15 -2.15
C PRO A 52 -2.08 -4.84 -2.54
N THR A 53 -0.77 -4.90 -2.79
CA THR A 53 -0.02 -3.74 -3.27
C THR A 53 -0.40 -3.50 -4.72
N PHE A 54 -1.57 -2.87 -4.93
CA PHE A 54 -1.84 -2.19 -6.18
C PHE A 54 -0.97 -0.95 -6.17
N ALA A 55 -0.01 -0.85 -7.09
CA ALA A 55 0.61 0.42 -7.38
C ALA A 55 -0.53 1.38 -7.73
N SER A 56 -0.79 2.37 -6.87
CA SER A 56 -1.75 3.43 -7.16
C SER A 56 -1.20 4.23 -8.35
N SER A 57 -1.56 3.81 -9.55
CA SER A 57 -1.16 4.50 -10.77
C SER A 57 -2.17 5.61 -11.03
N SER A 58 -1.84 6.83 -10.62
CA SER A 58 -2.68 8.02 -10.82
C SER A 58 -3.12 8.20 -12.29
N SER A 59 -2.34 7.68 -13.24
CA SER A 59 -2.68 7.65 -14.67
C SER A 59 -3.97 6.88 -15.00
N LEU A 60 -4.29 5.79 -14.29
CA LEU A 60 -5.51 5.02 -14.51
C LEU A 60 -6.76 5.79 -14.06
N ALA A 61 -6.65 6.51 -12.94
CA ALA A 61 -7.72 7.36 -12.45
C ALA A 61 -7.99 8.52 -13.43
N VAL A 62 -6.93 9.15 -13.96
CA VAL A 62 -7.05 10.22 -14.97
C VAL A 62 -7.67 9.70 -16.26
N LEU A 63 -7.27 8.52 -16.74
CA LEU A 63 -7.86 7.89 -17.94
C LEU A 63 -9.35 7.57 -17.75
N ALA A 64 -9.75 7.06 -16.58
CA ALA A 64 -11.16 6.79 -16.30
C ALA A 64 -11.98 8.09 -16.35
N ILE A 65 -11.49 9.16 -15.72
CA ILE A 65 -12.17 10.47 -15.70
C ILE A 65 -12.28 11.06 -17.11
N THR A 66 -11.19 11.06 -17.89
CA THR A 66 -11.22 11.61 -19.25
C THR A 66 -12.17 10.83 -20.16
N MET A 67 -12.22 9.50 -20.03
CA MET A 67 -13.14 8.68 -20.82
C MET A 67 -14.60 8.91 -20.42
N SER A 68 -14.91 9.06 -19.12
CA SER A 68 -16.25 9.40 -18.65
C SER A 68 -16.70 10.77 -19.16
N VAL A 69 -15.81 11.77 -19.10
CA VAL A 69 -16.06 13.11 -19.64
C VAL A 69 -16.34 13.04 -21.14
N LEU A 70 -15.49 12.37 -21.92
CA LEU A 70 -15.68 12.22 -23.36
C LEU A 70 -17.00 11.53 -23.73
N LEU A 71 -17.44 10.54 -22.95
CA LEU A 71 -18.73 9.88 -23.19
C LEU A 71 -19.92 10.79 -22.89
N VAL A 72 -19.86 11.60 -21.82
CA VAL A 72 -20.91 12.56 -21.47
C VAL A 72 -21.00 13.70 -22.48
N PHE A 73 -19.87 14.18 -23.01
CA PHE A 73 -19.85 15.26 -24.01
C PHE A 73 -20.13 14.80 -25.45
N ARG A 74 -20.17 13.48 -25.71
CA ARG A 74 -20.53 12.91 -27.03
C ARG A 74 -21.98 12.38 -27.08
N GLY A 75 -22.74 12.53 -25.99
CA GLY A 75 -24.16 12.18 -25.89
C GLY A 75 -25.10 13.36 -26.14
#